data_AF-A0A8T4G125-F1
#
_entry.id   AF-A0A8T4G125-F1
#
_cell.length_a   1.000
_cell.length_b   1.000
_cell.length_c   1.000
_cell.angle_alpha   90.00
_cell.angle_beta   90.00
_cell.angle_gamma   90.00
#
_symmetry.space_group_name_H-M   'P 1'
#
loop_
_entity.id
_entity.type
_entity.pdbx_description
1 polymer ?
#
loop_
_entity_poly.entity_id
_entity_poly.type
_entity_poly.pdbx_seq_one_letter_code
_entity_poly.pdbx_strand_id
1 'polypeptide(L)'
;MPIDSILSGKSLPLLAVLKGTPLSAYELCIKSSLSRSTLYYILNKLSNYGIIGEKDGKYFLVERYRLFYEFAKEFYELQNSIKAGEFCKDPAVIWSGVGGIYSVNKGIQGKRCWKLSPNWT
;
A
#
# COMPACT_ATOMS: atom_id res chain seq x y z
N MET A 1 -10.38 -18.84 8.91
CA MET A 1 -9.48 -17.91 8.20
C MET A 1 -8.80 -17.01 9.24
N PRO A 2 -7.45 -16.92 9.28
CA PRO A 2 -6.74 -16.13 10.28
C PRO A 2 -6.69 -14.65 9.86
N ILE A 3 -7.69 -13.86 10.29
CA ILE A 3 -7.86 -12.46 9.85
C ILE A 3 -6.66 -11.57 10.21
N ASP A 4 -6.10 -11.75 11.41
CA ASP A 4 -4.92 -11.00 11.86
C ASP A 4 -3.72 -11.22 10.94
N SER A 5 -3.58 -12.43 10.40
CA SER A 5 -2.49 -12.79 9.48
C SER A 5 -2.72 -12.30 8.04
N ILE A 6 -3.94 -11.89 7.70
CA ILE A 6 -4.31 -11.32 6.40
C ILE A 6 -4.19 -9.79 6.43
N LEU A 7 -4.53 -9.18 7.56
CA LEU A 7 -4.52 -7.73 7.74
C LEU A 7 -3.26 -7.22 8.45
N SER A 8 -2.13 -7.92 8.28
CA SER A 8 -0.85 -7.54 8.91
C SER A 8 0.36 -7.76 8.02
N GLY A 9 1.45 -7.06 8.33
CA GLY A 9 2.73 -7.25 7.67
C GLY A 9 2.67 -7.00 6.16
N LYS A 10 3.26 -7.90 5.37
CA LYS A 10 3.48 -7.70 3.94
C LYS A 10 2.22 -7.89 3.06
N SER A 11 1.10 -8.37 3.62
CA SER A 11 -0.16 -8.46 2.86
C SER A 11 -0.88 -7.12 2.75
N LEU A 12 -0.70 -6.20 3.70
CA LEU A 12 -1.30 -4.86 3.66
C LEU A 12 -0.93 -4.06 2.39
N PRO A 13 0.34 -3.97 1.97
CA PRO A 13 0.69 -3.27 0.74
C PRO A 13 0.02 -3.87 -0.50
N LEU A 14 -0.17 -5.20 -0.52
CA LEU A 14 -0.87 -5.88 -1.59
C LEU A 14 -2.38 -5.59 -1.56
N LEU A 15 -3.01 -5.68 -0.40
CA LEU A 15 -4.44 -5.40 -0.22
C LEU A 15 -4.78 -3.94 -0.52
N ALA A 16 -3.89 -3.00 -0.23
CA ALA A 16 -4.07 -1.57 -0.53
C ALA A 16 -4.06 -1.25 -2.05
N VAL A 17 -3.58 -2.18 -2.88
CA VAL A 17 -3.53 -2.01 -4.35
C VAL A 17 -4.49 -2.92 -5.09
N LEU A 18 -4.92 -4.02 -4.46
CA LEU A 18 -5.85 -4.99 -5.02
C LEU A 18 -7.28 -4.44 -4.96
N LYS A 19 -7.80 -4.06 -6.12
CA LYS A 19 -9.18 -3.57 -6.29
C LYS A 19 -10.01 -4.63 -7.02
N GLY A 20 -11.29 -4.32 -7.25
CA GLY A 20 -12.14 -5.13 -8.14
C GLY A 20 -11.62 -5.16 -9.59
N THR A 21 -10.82 -4.17 -10.01
CA THR A 21 -10.16 -4.17 -11.33
C THR A 21 -8.98 -5.16 -11.33
N PRO A 22 -8.95 -6.15 -12.25
CA PRO A 22 -7.87 -7.11 -12.32
C PRO A 22 -6.52 -6.49 -12.69
N LEU A 23 -5.47 -6.86 -11.96
CA LEU A 23 -4.08 -6.42 -12.16
C LEU A 23 -3.16 -7.61 -12.41
N SER A 24 -2.20 -7.45 -13.33
CA SER A 24 -1.15 -8.45 -13.55
C SER A 24 -0.20 -8.54 -12.36
N ALA A 25 0.51 -9.67 -12.22
CA ALA A 25 1.54 -9.84 -11.21
C ALA A 25 2.63 -8.74 -11.28
N TYR A 26 2.95 -8.25 -12.48
CA TYR A 26 3.90 -7.16 -12.69
C TYR A 26 3.40 -5.84 -12.10
N GLU A 27 2.14 -5.47 -12.39
CA GLU A 27 1.53 -4.26 -11.83
C GLU A 27 1.42 -4.35 -10.31
N LEU A 28 1.10 -5.53 -9.77
CA LEU A 28 1.04 -5.76 -8.33
C LEU A 28 2.42 -5.62 -7.68
N CYS A 29 3.49 -6.18 -8.25
CA CYS A 29 4.86 -5.99 -7.75
C CYS A 29 5.21 -4.51 -7.63
N ILE A 30 4.96 -3.74 -8.68
CA ILE A 30 5.31 -2.31 -8.72
C ILE A 30 4.49 -1.53 -7.69
N LYS A 31 3.17 -1.71 -7.68
CA LYS A 31 2.27 -0.92 -6.84
C LYS A 31 2.40 -1.26 -5.36
N SER A 32 2.64 -2.53 -5.02
CA SER A 32 2.78 -2.98 -3.63
C SER A 32 4.22 -2.91 -3.11
N SER A 33 5.19 -2.61 -3.98
CA SER A 33 6.63 -2.62 -3.65
C SER A 33 7.10 -3.94 -3.03
N LEU A 34 6.50 -5.06 -3.45
CA LEU A 34 6.84 -6.40 -2.97
C LEU A 34 7.81 -7.10 -3.93
N SER A 35 8.71 -7.91 -3.37
CA SER A 35 9.49 -8.85 -4.18
C SER A 35 8.57 -9.88 -4.82
N ARG A 36 8.96 -10.41 -5.99
CA ARG A 36 8.17 -11.40 -6.73
C ARG A 36 7.87 -12.66 -5.91
N SER A 37 8.86 -13.13 -5.14
CA SER A 37 8.69 -14.28 -4.23
C SER A 37 7.67 -14.00 -3.13
N THR A 38 7.74 -12.82 -2.52
CA THR A 38 6.79 -12.41 -1.48
C THR A 38 5.38 -12.24 -2.07
N LEU A 39 5.27 -11.65 -3.25
CA LEU A 39 4.00 -11.46 -3.95
C LEU A 39 3.32 -12.81 -4.17
N TYR A 40 4.00 -13.78 -4.79
CA TYR A 40 3.39 -15.09 -5.07
C TYR A 40 3.05 -15.87 -3.79
N TYR A 41 3.87 -15.77 -2.75
CA TYR A 41 3.55 -16.36 -1.45
C TYR A 41 2.24 -15.80 -0.89
N ILE A 42 2.05 -14.47 -0.93
CA ILE A 42 0.84 -13.82 -0.42
C ILE A 42 -0.35 -14.10 -1.34
N LEU A 43 -0.20 -14.01 -2.67
CA LEU A 43 -1.26 -14.32 -3.63
C LEU A 43 -1.77 -15.75 -3.43
N ASN A 44 -0.87 -16.73 -3.31
CA ASN A 44 -1.25 -18.11 -3.05
C ASN A 44 -2.02 -18.25 -1.72
N LYS A 45 -1.54 -17.60 -0.66
CA LYS A 45 -2.22 -17.57 0.63
C LYS A 45 -3.63 -16.97 0.54
N LEU A 46 -3.80 -15.83 -0.14
CA LEU A 46 -5.08 -15.15 -0.30
C LEU A 46 -6.05 -15.93 -1.19
N SER A 47 -5.51 -16.57 -2.25
CA SER A 47 -6.27 -17.44 -3.17
C SER A 47 -6.83 -18.67 -2.44
N ASN A 48 -6.04 -19.29 -1.56
CA ASN A 48 -6.49 -20.42 -0.74
C ASN A 48 -7.69 -20.09 0.17
N TYR A 49 -7.90 -18.81 0.50
CA TYR A 49 -9.06 -18.34 1.27
C TYR A 49 -10.18 -17.77 0.38
N GLY A 50 -10.01 -17.79 -0.94
CA GLY A 50 -10.96 -17.21 -1.90
C GLY A 50 -11.07 -15.69 -1.79
N ILE A 51 -10.06 -15.01 -1.21
CA ILE A 51 -10.06 -13.55 -1.03
C ILE A 51 -9.82 -12.85 -2.37
N ILE A 52 -8.98 -13.46 -3.21
CA ILE A 52 -8.68 -12.98 -4.54
C ILE A 52 -9.16 -13.98 -5.58
N GLY A 53 -9.54 -13.48 -6.74
CA GLY A 53 -9.77 -14.28 -7.94
C GLY A 53 -8.67 -14.03 -8.97
N GLU A 54 -8.54 -14.96 -9.91
CA GLU A 54 -7.68 -14.84 -11.08
C GLU A 54 -8.52 -14.93 -12.35
N LYS A 55 -8.27 -14.02 -13.30
CA LYS A 55 -8.88 -14.01 -14.63
C LYS A 55 -7.85 -13.53 -15.64
N ASP A 56 -7.63 -14.31 -16.71
CA ASP A 56 -6.70 -13.98 -17.80
C ASP A 56 -5.27 -13.63 -17.31
N GLY A 57 -4.77 -14.35 -16.30
CA GLY A 57 -3.46 -14.11 -15.68
C GLY A 57 -3.37 -12.82 -14.84
N LYS A 58 -4.52 -12.23 -14.49
CA LYS A 58 -4.64 -11.04 -13.64
C LYS A 58 -5.43 -11.36 -12.38
N TYR A 59 -5.08 -10.69 -11.28
CA TYR A 59 -5.66 -10.90 -9.97
C TYR A 59 -6.57 -9.74 -9.58
N PHE A 60 -7.70 -10.05 -8.96
CA PHE A 60 -8.64 -9.07 -8.46
C PHE A 60 -9.14 -9.46 -7.07
N LEU A 61 -9.61 -8.46 -6.31
CA LEU A 61 -10.18 -8.68 -4.98
C LEU A 61 -11.63 -9.11 -5.16
N VAL A 62 -12.02 -10.23 -4.55
CA VAL A 62 -13.41 -10.66 -4.56
C VAL A 62 -14.23 -9.66 -3.75
N GLU A 63 -15.35 -9.18 -4.32
CA GLU A 63 -16.15 -8.06 -3.76
C GLU A 63 -16.57 -8.27 -2.29
N ARG A 64 -16.82 -9.53 -1.89
CA ARG A 64 -17.09 -9.91 -0.49
C ARG A 64 -16.04 -9.37 0.50
N TYR A 65 -14.80 -9.24 0.05
CA TYR A 65 -13.66 -8.82 0.87
C TYR A 65 -13.25 -7.36 0.61
N ARG A 66 -14.11 -6.54 0.00
CA ARG A 66 -13.82 -5.12 -0.27
C ARG A 66 -13.34 -4.36 0.97
N LEU A 67 -13.85 -4.68 2.15
CA LEU A 67 -13.42 -4.05 3.41
C LEU A 67 -11.92 -4.24 3.70
N PHE A 68 -11.28 -5.28 3.16
CA PHE A 68 -9.83 -5.47 3.34
C PHE A 68 -9.02 -4.43 2.56
N TYR A 69 -9.49 -4.04 1.38
CA TYR A 69 -8.90 -2.95 0.62
C TYR A 69 -9.08 -1.61 1.35
N GLU A 70 -10.30 -1.31 1.82
CA GLU A 70 -10.59 -0.06 2.52
C GLU A 70 -9.76 0.05 3.80
N PHE A 71 -9.72 -1.02 4.61
CA PHE A 71 -8.88 -1.08 5.82
C PHE A 71 -7.40 -0.85 5.50
N ALA A 72 -6.86 -1.55 4.50
CA ALA A 72 -5.46 -1.41 4.14
C ALA A 72 -5.15 0.02 3.67
N LYS A 73 -6.05 0.63 2.88
CA LYS A 73 -5.92 2.01 2.41
C LYS A 73 -5.93 3.02 3.57
N GLU A 74 -6.93 2.93 4.44
CA GLU A 74 -7.05 3.80 5.63
C GLU A 74 -5.86 3.64 6.58
N PHE A 75 -5.38 2.41 6.76
CA PHE A 75 -4.18 2.14 7.54
C PHE A 75 -2.96 2.89 6.97
N TYR A 76 -2.76 2.86 5.66
CA TYR A 76 -1.67 3.61 5.03
C TYR A 76 -1.86 5.12 5.12
N GLU A 77 -3.08 5.63 4.96
CA GLU A 77 -3.39 7.06 5.11
C GLU A 77 -3.09 7.54 6.54
N LEU A 78 -3.47 6.76 7.56
CA LEU A 78 -3.17 7.05 8.96
C LEU A 78 -1.67 7.01 9.25
N GLN A 79 -0.99 5.94 8.83
CA GLN A 79 0.46 5.82 8.99
C GLN A 79 1.20 6.97 8.30
N ASN A 80 0.67 7.40 7.16
CA ASN A 80 1.20 8.55 6.47
C ASN A 80 0.97 9.84 7.28
N SER A 81 -0.26 10.10 7.73
CA SER A 81 -0.56 11.28 8.55
C SER A 81 0.33 11.39 9.79
N ILE A 82 0.51 10.29 10.53
CA ILE A 82 1.37 10.23 11.72
C ILE A 82 2.81 10.61 11.36
N LYS A 83 3.39 9.97 10.35
CA LYS A 83 4.75 10.27 9.89
C LYS A 83 4.88 11.73 9.47
N ALA A 84 3.94 12.26 8.70
CA ALA A 84 3.97 13.66 8.27
C ALA A 84 3.98 14.64 9.46
N GLY A 85 3.20 14.36 10.51
CA GLY A 85 3.18 15.15 11.74
C GLY A 85 4.49 15.08 12.56
N GLU A 86 5.19 13.94 12.54
CA GLU A 86 6.53 13.83 13.14
C GLU A 86 7.58 14.69 12.40
N PHE A 87 7.43 14.87 11.07
CA PHE A 87 8.38 15.63 10.26
C PHE A 87 8.12 17.14 10.23
N CYS A 88 6.87 17.58 10.41
CA CYS A 88 6.52 19.00 10.36
C CYS A 88 5.31 19.32 11.24
N LYS A 89 5.37 20.44 11.98
CA LYS A 89 4.24 20.93 12.79
C LYS A 89 3.04 21.40 11.95
N ASP A 90 3.25 21.68 10.66
CA ASP A 90 2.20 22.08 9.71
C ASP A 90 2.46 21.42 8.33
N PRO A 91 2.19 20.10 8.20
CA PRO A 91 2.49 19.37 6.98
C PRO A 91 1.37 19.57 5.95
N ALA A 92 1.70 20.19 4.80
CA ALA A 92 0.87 20.06 3.61
C ALA A 92 1.25 18.77 2.86
N VAL A 93 0.38 17.76 2.92
CA VAL A 93 0.54 16.52 2.14
C VAL A 93 0.33 16.83 0.65
N ILE A 94 1.37 16.68 -0.15
CA ILE A 94 1.35 16.99 -1.60
C ILE A 94 1.18 15.73 -2.45
N TRP A 95 1.56 14.57 -1.92
CA TRP A 95 1.33 13.28 -2.57
C TRP A 95 1.40 12.13 -1.55
N SER A 96 0.47 11.18 -1.63
CA SER A 96 0.44 9.96 -0.83
C SER A 96 0.29 8.72 -1.72
N GLY A 97 1.16 7.73 -1.48
CA GLY A 97 1.12 6.42 -2.13
C GLY A 97 1.62 5.33 -1.21
N VAL A 98 1.50 4.07 -1.64
CA VAL A 98 1.93 2.88 -0.87
C VAL A 98 3.43 2.90 -0.52
N GLY A 99 4.22 3.71 -1.25
CA GLY A 99 5.66 3.89 -1.04
C GLY A 99 6.11 5.14 -0.26
N GLY A 100 5.20 6.00 0.23
CA GLY A 100 5.58 7.15 1.06
C GLY A 100 4.82 8.46 0.81
N ILE A 101 5.23 9.50 1.53
CA ILE A 101 4.63 10.85 1.56
C ILE A 101 5.62 11.88 1.04
N TYR A 102 5.11 12.86 0.30
CA TYR A 102 5.79 14.11 0.01
C TYR A 102 5.09 15.26 0.73
N SER A 103 5.83 16.02 1.53
CA SER A 103 5.31 17.19 2.26
C SER A 103 6.18 18.42 1.97
N VAL A 104 5.57 19.59 1.74
CA VAL A 104 6.27 20.88 1.61
C VAL A 104 5.63 21.88 2.56
N ASN A 105 6.46 22.72 3.18
CA ASN A 105 5.99 23.81 4.03
C ASN A 105 5.92 25.12 3.22
N LYS A 106 4.84 25.91 3.40
CA LYS A 106 4.81 27.34 3.04
C LYS A 106 5.19 28.14 4.28
N GLY A 107 6.47 28.18 4.61
CA GLY A 107 6.92 28.91 5.79
C GLY A 107 8.43 29.15 5.85
N ILE A 108 8.81 30.39 5.54
CA ILE A 108 10.08 31.06 5.82
C ILE A 108 11.26 30.69 4.89
N GLN A 109 11.79 31.74 4.25
CA GLN A 109 12.97 31.75 3.38
C GLN A 109 14.09 30.85 3.93
N GLY A 110 14.49 29.85 3.13
CA GLY A 110 15.87 29.35 3.14
C GLY A 110 16.15 27.98 3.77
N LYS A 111 15.19 27.23 4.33
CA LYS A 111 15.47 25.87 4.83
C LYS A 111 14.57 24.81 4.20
N ARG A 112 15.12 24.13 3.18
CA ARG A 112 14.47 23.00 2.51
C ARG A 112 14.66 21.73 3.35
N CYS A 113 13.60 21.29 4.02
CA CYS A 113 13.54 19.93 4.55
C CYS A 113 13.25 18.97 3.40
N TRP A 114 14.25 18.19 2.99
CA TRP A 114 14.06 17.04 2.11
C TRP A 114 14.20 15.77 2.93
N LYS A 115 13.31 14.80 2.71
CA LYS A 115 13.70 13.40 2.91
C LYS A 115 13.20 12.54 1.76
N LEU A 116 14.14 12.21 0.88
CA LEU A 116 14.06 11.09 -0.05
C LEU A 116 14.13 9.79 0.76
N SER A 117 13.18 8.89 0.56
CA SER A 117 13.45 7.46 0.76
C SER A 117 12.71 6.65 -0.31
N PRO A 118 13.16 6.65 -1.57
CA PRO A 118 12.91 5.55 -2.48
C PRO A 118 13.94 4.46 -2.16
N ASN A 119 13.62 3.51 -1.28
CA ASN A 119 14.45 2.31 -1.18
C ASN A 119 14.04 1.36 -2.31
N TRP A 120 14.58 1.61 -3.50
CA TRP A 120 14.82 0.58 -4.52
C TRP A 120 16.31 0.24 -4.49
N THR A 121 16.75 -0.47 -3.45
CA THR A 121 17.84 -1.45 -3.40
C THR A 121 18.01 -1.94 -1.96
#